data_AF-A0A7Y4L9F1-F1
#
_entry.id   AF-A0A7Y4L9F1-F1
#
_cell.length_a   1.000
_cell.length_b   1.000
_cell.length_c   1.000
_cell.angle_alpha   90.00
_cell.angle_beta   90.00
_cell.angle_gamma   90.00
#
_symmetry.space_group_name_H-M   'P 1'
#
loop_
_entity.id
_entity.type
_entity.pdbx_description
1 polymer ?
#
loop_
_entity_poly.entity_id
_entity_poly.type
_entity_poly.pdbx_seq_one_letter_code
_entity_poly.pdbx_strand_id
1 'polypeptide(L)'
;MQPERRQLDNAAEPRHATAPELSDDFDQKAIEILNRLPVRKPTRSYSPKTRGTWREDDGTEHDLISGRHDPEFGEAQRHAEQLGIVDPPSILSTAADVELKFAMRMRRDGIRNARIVLNNRPCPGDLGCNKLLPSFLPPGSQLTVYGPGGFKQTYYGKSDPE
;
A
#
# COMPACT_ATOMS: atom_id res chain seq x y z
N MET A 1 -10.69 -20.32 63.63
CA MET A 1 -9.32 -19.96 63.16
C MET A 1 -8.86 -21.00 62.15
N GLN A 2 -8.92 -20.66 60.86
CA GLN A 2 -8.21 -21.32 59.77
C GLN A 2 -7.78 -20.21 58.79
N PRO A 3 -6.59 -20.29 58.16
CA PRO A 3 -5.92 -19.12 57.59
C PRO A 3 -6.20 -18.91 56.09
N GLU A 4 -6.14 -17.64 55.70
CA GLU A 4 -6.13 -17.14 54.32
C GLU A 4 -5.02 -17.80 53.48
N ARG A 5 -5.37 -18.22 52.26
CA ARG A 5 -4.38 -18.51 51.21
C ARG A 5 -4.36 -17.40 50.19
N ARG A 6 -3.18 -16.77 50.14
CA ARG A 6 -2.71 -15.80 49.16
C ARG A 6 -2.86 -16.27 47.72
N GLN A 7 -3.15 -15.26 46.91
CA GLN A 7 -3.05 -15.13 45.46
C GLN A 7 -1.73 -15.63 44.87
N LEU A 8 -1.82 -16.28 43.71
CA LEU A 8 -0.71 -16.50 42.77
C LEU A 8 -1.15 -16.00 41.39
N ASP A 9 -0.23 -15.28 40.78
CA ASP A 9 -0.34 -14.50 39.54
C ASP A 9 -0.40 -15.34 38.25
N ASN A 10 -0.86 -14.66 37.19
CA ASN A 10 -0.52 -14.83 35.75
C ASN A 10 -0.87 -16.18 35.07
N ALA A 11 -1.34 -16.22 33.83
CA ALA A 11 -1.06 -15.32 32.71
C ALA A 11 -2.33 -15.09 31.86
N ALA A 12 -2.59 -13.83 31.53
CA ALA A 12 -3.45 -13.50 30.41
C ALA A 12 -2.71 -13.89 29.12
N GLU A 13 -3.32 -14.78 28.34
CA GLU A 13 -2.88 -15.12 26.98
C GLU A 13 -2.76 -13.85 26.12
N PRO A 14 -1.82 -13.79 25.17
CA PRO A 14 -1.67 -12.63 24.31
C PRO A 14 -2.91 -12.53 23.43
N ARG A 15 -3.77 -11.54 23.72
CA ARG A 15 -4.86 -11.17 22.84
C ARG A 15 -4.23 -10.70 21.55
N HIS A 16 -4.34 -11.51 20.50
CA HIS A 16 -4.07 -11.08 19.13
C HIS A 16 -4.83 -9.76 18.94
N ALA A 17 -4.09 -8.66 18.83
CA ALA A 17 -4.66 -7.38 18.46
C ALA A 17 -5.17 -7.54 17.03
N THR A 18 -6.47 -7.77 16.88
CA THR A 18 -7.16 -7.66 15.60
C THR A 18 -6.86 -6.26 15.08
N ALA A 19 -6.25 -6.16 13.91
CA ALA A 19 -6.01 -4.88 13.25
C ALA A 19 -7.33 -4.08 13.25
N PRO A 20 -7.33 -2.80 13.65
CA PRO A 20 -8.55 -2.03 13.74
C PRO A 20 -9.27 -2.07 12.39
N GLU A 21 -10.54 -2.49 12.40
CA GLU A 21 -11.37 -2.44 11.20
C GLU A 21 -11.39 -1.01 10.69
N LEU A 22 -11.04 -0.88 9.42
CA LEU A 22 -10.86 0.37 8.73
C LEU A 22 -12.22 1.08 8.60
N SER A 23 -12.52 2.01 9.52
CA SER A 23 -13.83 2.66 9.66
C SER A 23 -14.37 3.32 8.39
N ASP A 24 -15.71 3.32 8.23
CA ASP A 24 -16.48 4.01 7.17
C ASP A 24 -16.10 5.50 7.00
N ASP A 25 -15.58 6.13 8.05
CA ASP A 25 -15.02 7.49 8.03
C ASP A 25 -13.97 7.68 6.92
N PHE A 26 -13.16 6.64 6.65
CA PHE A 26 -12.13 6.77 5.62
C PHE A 26 -12.72 6.83 4.20
N ASP A 27 -13.88 6.23 3.95
CA ASP A 27 -14.48 6.27 2.60
C ASP A 27 -14.91 7.70 2.27
N GLN A 28 -15.52 8.41 3.23
CA GLN A 28 -15.84 9.83 3.08
C GLN A 28 -14.56 10.66 2.93
N LYS A 29 -13.53 10.36 3.74
CA LYS A 29 -12.24 11.05 3.63
C LYS A 29 -11.57 10.83 2.28
N ALA A 30 -11.65 9.63 1.73
CA ALA A 30 -11.08 9.31 0.43
C ALA A 30 -11.76 10.12 -0.69
N ILE A 31 -13.07 10.37 -0.58
CA ILE A 31 -13.79 11.27 -1.51
C ILE A 31 -13.25 12.70 -1.41
N GLU A 32 -13.08 13.22 -0.19
CA GLU A 32 -12.48 14.55 0.02
C GLU A 32 -11.08 14.66 -0.60
N ILE A 33 -10.25 13.64 -0.36
CA ILE A 33 -8.89 13.59 -0.89
C ILE A 33 -8.91 13.50 -2.42
N LEU A 34 -9.78 12.66 -3.02
CA LEU A 34 -9.90 12.58 -4.48
C LEU A 34 -10.30 13.93 -5.09
N ASN A 35 -11.21 14.67 -4.45
CA ASN A 35 -11.71 15.95 -4.96
C ASN A 35 -10.65 17.06 -5.01
N ARG A 36 -9.62 17.00 -4.16
CA ARG A 36 -8.50 17.95 -4.19
C ARG A 36 -7.35 17.51 -5.10
N LEU A 37 -7.28 16.24 -5.52
CA LEU A 37 -6.25 15.78 -6.43
C LEU A 37 -6.51 16.31 -7.85
N PRO A 38 -5.46 16.64 -8.63
CA PRO A 38 -5.66 17.13 -9.98
C PRO A 38 -6.25 16.03 -10.88
N VAL A 39 -7.22 16.41 -11.72
CA VAL A 39 -7.81 15.50 -12.70
C VAL A 39 -6.76 15.08 -13.72
N ARG A 40 -6.62 13.77 -13.90
CA ARG A 40 -5.69 13.20 -14.88
C ARG A 40 -6.33 13.21 -16.27
N LYS A 41 -5.81 14.03 -17.17
CA LYS A 41 -6.26 14.13 -18.58
C LYS A 41 -5.11 13.74 -19.52
N PRO A 42 -4.91 12.44 -19.79
CA PRO A 42 -3.89 12.01 -20.74
C PRO A 42 -4.25 12.45 -22.16
N THR A 43 -3.24 12.85 -22.92
CA THR A 43 -3.30 13.11 -24.36
C THR A 43 -2.46 12.07 -25.10
N ARG A 44 -2.46 12.12 -26.43
CA ARG A 44 -1.62 11.22 -27.25
C ARG A 44 -0.12 11.41 -27.01
N SER A 45 0.32 12.64 -26.68
CA SER A 45 1.73 12.99 -26.51
C SER A 45 2.17 13.12 -25.05
N TYR A 46 1.22 13.16 -24.11
CA TYR A 46 1.52 13.41 -22.71
C TYR A 46 0.56 12.67 -21.79
N SER A 47 1.12 11.94 -20.83
CA SER A 47 0.37 11.37 -19.72
C SER A 47 0.80 12.06 -18.42
N PRO A 48 -0.08 12.85 -17.76
CA PRO A 48 0.22 13.46 -16.48
C PRO A 48 0.62 12.41 -15.44
N LYS A 49 1.45 12.79 -14.47
CA LYS A 49 1.80 11.87 -13.37
C LYS A 49 0.56 11.48 -12.57
N THR A 50 0.56 10.25 -12.08
CA THR A 50 -0.36 9.86 -11.01
C THR A 50 0.05 10.63 -9.78
N ARG A 51 -0.92 11.22 -9.10
CA ARG A 51 -0.77 11.86 -7.79
C ARG A 51 -1.71 11.19 -6.81
N GLY A 52 -1.31 11.18 -5.56
CA GLY A 52 -2.14 10.66 -4.50
C GLY A 52 -1.72 11.17 -3.13
N THR A 53 -2.42 10.66 -2.13
CA THR A 53 -2.12 10.89 -0.73
C THR A 53 -2.16 9.57 0.02
N TRP A 54 -1.16 9.33 0.85
CA TRP A 54 -1.23 8.37 1.94
C TRP A 54 -1.53 9.11 3.24
N ARG A 55 -2.43 8.57 4.07
CA ARG A 55 -2.72 9.11 5.39
C ARG A 55 -2.34 8.08 6.46
N GLU A 56 -1.58 8.53 7.45
CA GLU A 56 -1.22 7.77 8.64
C GLU A 56 -2.38 7.71 9.65
N ASP A 57 -2.26 6.85 10.66
CA ASP A 57 -3.28 6.66 11.69
C ASP A 57 -3.45 7.90 12.61
N ASP A 58 -2.39 8.71 12.76
CA ASP A 58 -2.44 10.00 13.47
C ASP A 58 -3.09 11.12 12.65
N GLY A 59 -3.45 10.82 11.39
CA GLY A 59 -4.06 11.74 10.45
C GLY A 59 -3.09 12.52 9.58
N THR A 60 -1.77 12.36 9.75
CA THR A 60 -0.74 12.97 8.92
C THR A 60 -0.88 12.51 7.48
N GLU A 61 -0.77 13.44 6.53
CA GLU A 61 -0.91 13.18 5.10
C GLU A 61 0.43 13.36 4.37
N HIS A 62 0.72 12.41 3.48
CA HIS A 62 1.94 12.38 2.67
C HIS A 62 1.58 12.36 1.19
N ASP A 63 2.23 13.22 0.41
CA ASP A 63 2.09 13.25 -1.04
C ASP A 63 2.71 12.01 -1.70
N LEU A 64 1.99 11.45 -2.67
CA LEU A 64 2.44 10.34 -3.50
C LEU A 64 2.47 10.79 -4.96
N ILE A 65 3.54 10.48 -5.68
CA ILE A 65 3.72 10.88 -7.09
C ILE A 65 4.35 9.73 -7.87
N SER A 66 3.83 9.40 -9.05
CA SER A 66 4.48 8.42 -9.94
C SER A 66 5.70 8.99 -10.65
N GLY A 67 6.72 8.18 -10.90
CA GLY A 67 7.99 8.67 -11.41
C GLY A 67 9.14 7.70 -11.20
N ARG A 68 10.30 8.08 -11.78
CA ARG A 68 11.54 7.29 -11.75
C ARG A 68 12.69 7.99 -11.02
N HIS A 69 12.44 9.20 -10.53
CA HIS A 69 13.48 10.08 -9.97
C HIS A 69 13.48 10.06 -8.43
N ASP A 70 12.97 8.97 -7.86
CA ASP A 70 12.87 8.75 -6.42
C ASP A 70 13.46 7.37 -6.06
N PRO A 71 13.98 7.18 -4.83
CA PRO A 71 14.60 5.92 -4.43
C PRO A 71 13.67 4.72 -4.50
N GLU A 72 12.38 4.92 -4.21
CA GLU A 72 11.36 3.86 -4.22
C GLU A 72 11.17 3.23 -5.60
N PHE A 73 11.38 3.96 -6.70
CA PHE A 73 11.43 3.37 -8.05
C PHE A 73 12.53 2.31 -8.16
N GLY A 74 13.73 2.61 -7.67
CA GLY A 74 14.86 1.69 -7.70
C GLY A 74 14.65 0.48 -6.80
N GLU A 75 14.01 0.67 -5.64
CA GLU A 75 13.61 -0.43 -4.76
C GLU A 75 12.60 -1.36 -5.45
N ALA A 76 11.57 -0.80 -6.09
CA ALA A 76 10.55 -1.57 -6.79
C ALA A 76 11.15 -2.34 -7.99
N GLN A 77 12.05 -1.71 -8.75
CA GLN A 77 12.75 -2.37 -9.85
C GLN A 77 13.60 -3.55 -9.36
N ARG A 78 14.40 -3.37 -8.30
CA ARG A 78 15.22 -4.45 -7.73
C ARG A 78 14.36 -5.59 -7.18
N HIS A 79 13.23 -5.27 -6.54
CA HIS A 79 12.30 -6.29 -6.07
C HIS A 79 11.68 -7.07 -7.24
N ALA A 80 11.36 -6.40 -8.35
CA ALA A 80 10.89 -7.06 -9.56
C ALA A 80 11.90 -8.07 -10.13
N GLU A 81 13.18 -7.69 -10.12
CA GLU A 81 14.31 -8.55 -10.55
C GLU A 81 14.47 -9.75 -9.62
N GLN A 82 14.40 -9.54 -8.30
CA GLN A 82 14.46 -10.63 -7.31
C GLN A 82 13.32 -11.63 -7.46
N LEU A 83 12.13 -11.17 -7.86
CA LEU A 83 10.98 -12.03 -8.14
C LEU A 83 11.04 -12.70 -9.53
N GLY A 84 12.05 -12.42 -10.35
CA GLY A 84 12.15 -12.94 -11.72
C GLY A 84 11.06 -12.42 -12.66
N ILE A 85 10.45 -11.26 -12.35
CA ILE A 85 9.43 -10.64 -13.21
C ILE A 85 10.07 -10.01 -14.45
N VAL A 86 11.27 -9.45 -14.27
CA VAL A 86 12.13 -8.89 -15.33
C VAL A 86 13.59 -9.22 -15.02
N ASP A 87 14.41 -9.37 -16.05
CA ASP A 87 15.86 -9.52 -15.91
C ASP A 87 16.59 -8.25 -16.35
N PRO A 88 17.70 -7.86 -15.69
CA PRO A 88 18.55 -6.77 -16.17
C PRO A 88 19.01 -7.00 -17.62
N PRO A 89 19.02 -5.97 -18.48
CA PRO A 89 18.80 -4.54 -18.20
C PRO A 89 17.33 -4.08 -18.35
N SER A 90 16.37 -5.01 -18.37
CA SER A 90 14.95 -4.70 -18.63
C SER A 90 14.32 -3.94 -17.46
N ILE A 91 13.65 -2.83 -17.78
CA ILE A 91 12.98 -2.00 -16.77
C ILE A 91 11.49 -2.29 -16.74
N LEU A 92 10.98 -2.63 -15.55
CA LEU A 92 9.55 -2.74 -15.31
C LEU A 92 8.94 -1.33 -15.29
N SER A 93 8.10 -1.02 -16.28
CA SER A 93 7.50 0.32 -16.40
C SER A 93 6.65 0.69 -15.18
N THR A 94 5.95 -0.28 -14.60
CA THR A 94 5.08 -0.13 -13.42
C THR A 94 5.84 -0.01 -12.11
N ALA A 95 7.16 -0.24 -12.08
CA ALA A 95 7.99 0.11 -10.92
C ALA A 95 7.96 1.63 -10.62
N ALA A 96 7.61 2.45 -11.62
CA ALA A 96 7.42 3.89 -11.46
C ALA A 96 6.03 4.29 -10.96
N ASP A 97 5.07 3.36 -10.92
CA ASP A 97 3.71 3.63 -10.47
C ASP A 97 3.68 3.81 -8.95
N VAL A 98 2.71 4.58 -8.45
CA VAL A 98 2.65 4.92 -7.02
C VAL A 98 2.50 3.67 -6.17
N GLU A 99 1.74 2.71 -6.65
CA GLU A 99 1.34 1.51 -5.94
C GLU A 99 2.53 0.61 -5.59
N LEU A 100 3.40 0.29 -6.56
CA LEU A 100 4.56 -0.56 -6.31
C LEU A 100 5.61 0.16 -5.46
N LYS A 101 5.79 1.46 -5.68
CA LYS A 101 6.67 2.28 -4.85
C LYS A 101 6.19 2.37 -3.40
N PHE A 102 4.88 2.50 -3.21
CA PHE A 102 4.29 2.52 -1.88
C PHE A 102 4.42 1.15 -1.18
N ALA A 103 4.33 0.05 -1.92
CA ALA A 103 4.61 -1.27 -1.36
C ALA A 103 6.07 -1.41 -0.87
N MET A 104 7.04 -0.80 -1.56
CA MET A 104 8.43 -0.75 -1.08
C MET A 104 8.58 0.12 0.16
N ARG A 105 7.91 1.27 0.22
CA ARG A 105 7.80 2.06 1.46
C ARG A 105 7.21 1.24 2.60
N MET A 106 6.15 0.46 2.36
CA MET A 106 5.58 -0.42 3.38
C MET A 106 6.58 -1.47 3.88
N ARG A 107 7.39 -2.06 2.98
CA ARG A 107 8.47 -2.99 3.36
C ARG A 107 9.55 -2.30 4.19
N ARG A 108 10.01 -1.11 3.77
CA ARG A 108 11.07 -0.35 4.43
C ARG A 108 10.66 0.15 5.81
N ASP A 109 9.45 0.69 5.93
CA ASP A 109 8.97 1.39 7.13
C ASP A 109 8.17 0.46 8.06
N GLY A 110 8.01 -0.82 7.71
CA GLY A 110 7.29 -1.82 8.51
C GLY A 110 5.77 -1.63 8.56
N ILE A 111 5.20 -0.87 7.61
CA ILE A 111 3.77 -0.59 7.54
C ILE A 111 3.02 -1.85 7.09
N ARG A 112 2.10 -2.33 7.92
CA ARG A 112 1.32 -3.56 7.63
C ARG A 112 -0.09 -3.30 7.14
N ASN A 113 -0.68 -2.16 7.48
CA ASN A 113 -2.03 -1.79 7.05
C ASN A 113 -1.97 -0.34 6.57
N ALA A 114 -2.35 -0.10 5.32
CA ALA A 114 -2.35 1.25 4.77
C ALA A 114 -3.50 1.48 3.81
N ARG A 115 -3.88 2.74 3.65
CA ARG A 115 -4.81 3.19 2.63
C ARG A 115 -4.21 4.35 1.86
N ILE A 116 -4.28 4.30 0.54
CA ILE A 116 -3.82 5.38 -0.33
C ILE A 116 -4.93 5.81 -1.27
N VAL A 117 -4.95 7.08 -1.60
CA VAL A 117 -5.95 7.68 -2.49
C VAL A 117 -5.23 8.24 -3.70
N LEU A 118 -5.55 7.75 -4.89
CA LEU A 118 -4.86 8.07 -6.14
C LEU A 118 -5.81 8.70 -7.16
N ASN A 119 -5.31 9.65 -7.95
CA ASN A 119 -6.06 10.21 -9.09
C ASN A 119 -6.05 9.30 -10.34
N ASN A 120 -5.62 8.05 -10.18
CA ASN A 120 -5.56 7.04 -11.22
C ASN A 120 -5.94 5.67 -10.62
N ARG A 121 -6.36 4.74 -11.47
CA ARG A 121 -6.57 3.34 -11.06
C ARG A 121 -5.30 2.52 -11.29
N PRO A 122 -5.02 1.50 -10.47
CA PRO A 122 -3.95 0.56 -10.75
C PRO A 122 -4.12 -0.06 -12.13
N CYS A 123 -3.03 -0.12 -12.89
CA CYS A 123 -3.07 -0.58 -14.27
C CYS A 123 -3.40 -2.09 -14.34
N PRO A 124 -4.23 -2.51 -15.32
CA PRO A 124 -4.55 -3.92 -15.53
C PRO A 124 -3.43 -4.66 -16.28
N GLY A 125 -3.58 -5.97 -16.45
CA GLY A 125 -2.64 -6.83 -17.17
C GLY A 125 -1.61 -7.51 -16.25
N ASP A 126 -0.84 -8.43 -16.82
CA ASP A 126 0.07 -9.30 -16.06
C ASP A 126 1.24 -8.56 -15.43
N LEU A 127 1.72 -7.50 -16.09
CA LEU A 127 2.72 -6.58 -15.54
C LEU A 127 2.10 -5.33 -14.88
N GLY A 128 0.78 -5.33 -14.75
CA GLY A 128 0.02 -4.24 -14.14
C GLY A 128 0.02 -4.33 -12.61
N CYS A 129 -0.11 -3.16 -11.96
CA CYS A 129 -0.15 -3.06 -10.50
C CYS A 129 -1.26 -3.94 -9.89
N ASN A 130 -2.40 -4.13 -10.56
CA ASN A 130 -3.47 -5.03 -10.10
C ASN A 130 -2.97 -6.46 -9.84
N LYS A 131 -2.04 -6.94 -10.68
CA LYS A 131 -1.51 -8.30 -10.61
C LYS A 131 -0.27 -8.38 -9.73
N LEU A 132 0.61 -7.38 -9.82
CA LEU A 132 1.91 -7.38 -9.18
C LEU A 132 1.87 -7.00 -7.70
N LEU A 133 0.95 -6.11 -7.28
CA LEU A 133 0.88 -5.60 -5.91
C LEU A 133 0.96 -6.67 -4.82
N PRO A 134 0.20 -7.78 -4.88
CA PRO A 134 0.27 -8.83 -3.87
C PRO A 134 1.67 -9.42 -3.65
N SER A 135 2.54 -9.46 -4.66
CA SER A 135 3.91 -9.97 -4.53
C SER A 135 4.91 -8.87 -4.09
N PHE A 136 4.54 -7.61 -4.23
CA PHE A 136 5.37 -6.46 -3.82
C PHE A 136 5.10 -6.05 -2.38
N LEU A 137 3.87 -6.22 -1.88
CA LEU A 137 3.51 -5.92 -0.51
C LEU A 137 4.28 -6.81 0.48
N PRO A 138 4.60 -6.32 1.69
CA PRO A 138 5.13 -7.16 2.76
C PRO A 138 4.20 -8.37 3.03
N PRO A 139 4.73 -9.56 3.33
CA PRO A 139 3.90 -10.71 3.71
C PRO A 139 2.93 -10.39 4.85
N GLY A 140 1.67 -10.78 4.72
CA GLY A 140 0.63 -10.55 5.74
C GLY A 140 0.20 -9.09 5.92
N SER A 141 0.64 -8.18 5.03
CA SER A 141 0.16 -6.80 5.02
C SER A 141 -1.05 -6.62 4.11
N GLN A 142 -1.74 -5.49 4.23
CA GLN A 142 -2.79 -5.08 3.30
C GLN A 142 -2.64 -3.60 2.90
N LEU A 143 -3.00 -3.31 1.66
CA LEU A 143 -3.08 -1.97 1.10
C LEU A 143 -4.43 -1.78 0.42
N THR A 144 -5.22 -0.81 0.88
CA THR A 144 -6.43 -0.38 0.18
C THR A 144 -6.13 0.82 -0.71
N VAL A 145 -6.44 0.70 -2.00
CA VAL A 145 -6.29 1.78 -2.98
C VAL A 145 -7.67 2.34 -3.33
N TYR A 146 -7.81 3.65 -3.13
CA TYR A 146 -8.96 4.44 -3.56
C TYR A 146 -8.61 5.19 -4.84
N GLY A 147 -9.56 5.29 -5.76
CA GLY A 147 -9.35 5.91 -7.06
C GLY A 147 -10.61 6.49 -7.70
N PRO A 148 -10.46 7.15 -8.87
CA PRO A 148 -11.57 7.83 -9.54
C PRO A 148 -12.71 6.88 -9.93
N GLY A 149 -13.94 7.44 -9.97
CA GLY A 149 -15.15 6.70 -10.33
C GLY A 149 -15.54 5.62 -9.33
N GLY A 150 -15.34 5.89 -8.02
CA GLY A 150 -15.68 4.97 -6.94
C GLY A 150 -14.78 3.73 -6.84
N PHE A 151 -13.58 3.78 -7.42
CA PHE A 151 -12.66 2.65 -7.32
C PHE A 151 -12.18 2.49 -5.88
N LYS A 152 -12.35 1.30 -5.33
CA LYS A 152 -11.83 0.88 -4.02
C LYS A 152 -11.44 -0.58 -4.13
N GLN A 153 -10.19 -0.90 -3.85
CA GLN A 153 -9.71 -2.28 -3.86
C GLN A 153 -8.63 -2.50 -2.81
N THR A 154 -8.75 -3.58 -2.04
CA THR A 154 -7.74 -4.02 -1.07
C THR A 154 -6.90 -5.14 -1.68
N TYR A 155 -5.58 -4.99 -1.55
CA TYR A 155 -4.56 -5.96 -1.93
C TYR A 155 -3.92 -6.53 -0.67
N TYR A 156 -3.61 -7.83 -0.70
CA TYR A 156 -2.99 -8.53 0.41
C TYR A 156 -1.60 -9.03 -0.01
N GLY A 157 -0.61 -8.78 0.84
CA GLY A 157 0.75 -9.25 0.63
C GLY A 157 0.84 -10.77 0.78
N LYS A 158 1.27 -11.42 -0.29
CA LYS A 158 1.56 -12.85 -0.32
C LYS A 158 2.80 -13.13 0.52
N SER A 159 2.88 -14.33 1.07
CA SER A 159 4.14 -14.87 1.55
C SER A 159 5.19 -14.78 0.44
N ASP A 160 6.42 -14.42 0.79
CA ASP A 160 7.52 -14.52 -0.15
C ASP A 160 7.62 -15.99 -0.59
N PRO A 161 7.85 -16.30 -1.88
CA PRO A 161 8.03 -17.68 -2.33
C PRO A 161 9.22 -18.29 -1.58
N GLU A 162 8.99 -19.48 -1.02
CA GLU A 162 9.96 -20.29 -0.26
C GLU A 162 11.14 -20.76 -1.12
#